data_AF-R7H7M4-F1
#
_entry.id   AF-R7H7M4-F1
#
_cell.length_a   1.000
_cell.length_b   1.000
_cell.length_c   1.000
_cell.angle_alpha   90.00
_cell.angle_beta   90.00
_cell.angle_gamma   90.00
#
_symmetry.space_group_name_H-M   'P 1'
#
loop_
_entity.id
_entity.type
_entity.pdbx_description
1 polymer ?
#
loop_
_entity_poly.entity_id
_entity_poly.type
_entity_poly.pdbx_seq_one_letter_code
_entity_poly.pdbx_strand_id
1 'polypeptide(L)'
;MSITINASAILNNLTANNSYAFSSTKRIVKYNSDADETRQSASSLKHKLRSLKDIDTSDGPTARTQNKIKSFVNTYNDLMSSASGITGSKKLTKYMDKMDSLFSEYEDSLKSLGITRTSTNKLKFDTTNFSDVTSTKLDAVFGEDEHFVSDSIKYAKAISSAAQQALNTPENVLGTTTISVSAGNTALAQSDQLLAVATKNLYLTDYASVQAQTLVTYLKNYTEQYNNTLQNHTSADLNSTENGYLNAMKNATQNVKNQLLPVGITVTDDGTLSFDETAVSSDNIENVKNLFGSSSSYGTIIKGYAEKLFSSLVQADSSDLNIDYYA
;
A
#
# COMPACT_ATOMS: atom_id res chain seq x y z
N MET A 1 5.42 1.15 4.63
CA MET A 1 6.11 2.46 4.65
C MET A 1 5.39 3.24 5.73
N SER A 2 6.09 3.66 6.78
CA SER A 2 5.45 4.42 7.87
C SER A 2 5.22 5.86 7.42
N ILE A 3 4.00 6.35 7.58
CA ILE A 3 3.62 7.74 7.36
C ILE A 3 3.82 8.47 8.66
N THR A 4 4.48 9.63 8.61
CA THR A 4 4.61 10.49 9.79
C THR A 4 3.62 11.64 9.70
N ILE A 5 2.77 11.80 10.72
CA ILE A 5 1.82 12.92 10.83
C ILE A 5 2.07 13.65 12.14
N ASN A 6 2.01 14.98 12.10
CA ASN A 6 2.14 15.81 13.28
C ASN A 6 0.94 15.64 14.23
N ALA A 7 1.19 15.44 15.51
CA ALA A 7 0.16 15.32 16.55
C ALA A 7 -0.78 16.53 16.60
N SER A 8 -0.27 17.75 16.41
CA SER A 8 -1.06 18.98 16.32
C SER A 8 -1.97 18.98 15.09
N ALA A 9 -1.51 18.43 13.96
CA ALA A 9 -2.34 18.29 12.77
C ALA A 9 -3.44 17.25 12.97
N ILE A 10 -3.15 16.13 13.63
CA ILE A 10 -4.16 15.16 14.06
C ILE A 10 -5.18 15.85 14.95
N LEU A 11 -4.73 16.53 16.00
CA LEU A 11 -5.60 17.21 16.97
C LEU A 11 -6.51 18.24 16.30
N ASN A 12 -5.99 19.10 15.43
CA ASN A 12 -6.80 20.08 14.69
C ASN A 12 -7.92 19.41 13.89
N ASN A 13 -7.65 18.28 13.26
CA ASN A 13 -8.64 17.51 12.52
C ASN A 13 -9.65 16.83 13.47
N LEU A 14 -9.19 16.28 14.59
CA LEU A 14 -10.08 15.69 15.61
C LEU A 14 -11.02 16.74 16.21
N THR A 15 -10.53 17.92 16.56
CA THR A 15 -11.36 19.01 17.10
C THR A 15 -12.40 19.49 16.09
N ALA A 16 -12.06 19.52 14.80
CA ALA A 16 -12.99 19.95 13.75
C ALA A 16 -14.00 18.87 13.37
N ASN A 17 -13.56 17.61 13.25
CA ASN A 17 -14.28 16.56 12.54
C ASN A 17 -14.42 15.24 13.32
N ASN A 18 -13.88 15.15 14.54
CA ASN A 18 -13.72 13.90 15.30
C ASN A 18 -13.06 12.78 14.48
N SER A 19 -12.24 13.16 13.50
CA SER A 19 -11.57 12.23 12.59
C SER A 19 -10.38 12.90 11.92
N TYR A 20 -9.42 12.09 11.47
CA TYR A 20 -8.32 12.53 10.63
C TYR A 20 -8.04 11.48 9.55
N ALA A 21 -7.44 11.90 8.44
CA ALA A 21 -7.16 11.02 7.32
C ALA A 21 -5.71 11.13 6.86
N PHE A 22 -5.20 10.04 6.32
CA PHE A 22 -3.86 9.99 5.75
C PHE A 22 -3.79 9.05 4.54
N SER A 23 -2.90 9.36 3.61
CA SER A 23 -2.76 8.59 2.38
C SER A 23 -1.53 7.71 2.44
N SER A 24 -1.72 6.41 2.20
CA SER A 24 -0.64 5.43 2.11
C SER A 24 -0.63 4.73 0.76
N THR A 25 0.57 4.45 0.25
CA THR A 25 0.71 3.60 -0.93
C THR A 25 0.68 2.15 -0.48
N LYS A 26 -0.36 1.42 -0.88
CA LYS A 26 -0.46 -0.02 -0.67
C LYS A 26 -0.14 -0.76 -1.95
N ARG A 27 0.67 -1.81 -1.84
CA ARG A 27 0.96 -2.72 -2.94
C ARG A 27 -0.17 -3.74 -3.02
N ILE A 28 -0.94 -3.70 -4.09
CA ILE A 28 -1.98 -4.68 -4.38
C ILE A 28 -1.56 -5.57 -5.54
N VAL A 29 -2.20 -6.72 -5.67
CA VAL A 29 -2.06 -7.58 -6.85
C VAL A 29 -3.33 -7.40 -7.67
N LYS A 30 -3.20 -6.83 -8.87
CA LYS A 30 -4.32 -6.68 -9.79
C LYS A 30 -4.36 -7.88 -10.74
N TYR A 31 -5.54 -8.48 -10.85
CA TYR A 31 -5.82 -9.51 -11.84
C TYR A 31 -5.95 -8.87 -13.23
N ASN A 32 -5.21 -9.38 -14.20
CA ASN A 32 -5.26 -8.93 -15.58
C ASN A 32 -6.13 -9.89 -16.41
N SER A 33 -7.36 -9.48 -16.72
CA SER A 33 -8.31 -10.24 -17.53
C SER A 33 -7.78 -10.52 -18.94
N ASP A 34 -7.14 -9.54 -19.58
CA ASP A 34 -6.61 -9.67 -20.94
C ASP A 34 -5.48 -10.71 -21.00
N ALA A 35 -4.65 -10.76 -19.94
CA ALA A 35 -3.63 -11.80 -19.76
C ALA A 35 -4.25 -13.19 -19.64
N ASP A 36 -5.39 -13.33 -18.97
CA ASP A 36 -6.07 -14.63 -18.88
C ASP A 36 -6.72 -15.04 -20.21
N GLU A 37 -7.41 -14.13 -20.88
CA GLU A 37 -7.99 -14.37 -22.20
C GLU A 37 -6.91 -14.74 -23.23
N THR A 38 -5.76 -14.06 -23.21
CA THR A 38 -4.60 -14.37 -24.08
C THR A 38 -4.04 -15.74 -23.77
N ARG A 39 -3.90 -16.09 -22.49
CA ARG A 39 -3.42 -17.40 -22.05
C ARG A 39 -4.33 -18.52 -22.54
N GLN A 40 -5.64 -18.34 -22.41
CA GLN A 40 -6.67 -19.29 -22.84
C GLN A 40 -6.68 -19.43 -24.37
N SER A 41 -6.71 -18.31 -25.11
CA SER A 41 -6.69 -18.29 -26.57
C SER A 41 -5.44 -18.94 -27.15
N ALA A 42 -4.26 -18.69 -26.57
CA ALA A 42 -3.01 -19.32 -26.98
C ALA A 42 -3.00 -20.83 -26.72
N SER A 43 -3.57 -21.30 -25.60
CA SER A 43 -3.70 -22.72 -25.33
C SER A 43 -4.67 -23.40 -26.30
N SER A 44 -5.79 -22.74 -26.60
CA SER A 44 -6.74 -23.19 -27.61
C SER A 44 -6.11 -23.27 -29.00
N LEU A 45 -5.34 -22.25 -29.40
CA LEU A 45 -4.63 -22.21 -30.69
C LEU A 45 -3.68 -23.39 -30.82
N LYS A 46 -2.88 -23.64 -29.78
CA LYS A 46 -2.00 -24.82 -29.69
C LYS A 46 -2.77 -26.13 -29.92
N HIS A 47 -3.96 -26.27 -29.36
CA HIS A 47 -4.79 -27.47 -29.57
C HIS A 47 -5.36 -27.57 -30.99
N LYS A 48 -5.78 -26.45 -31.60
CA LYS A 48 -6.23 -26.43 -33.00
C LYS A 48 -5.09 -26.76 -33.96
N LEU A 49 -3.89 -26.24 -33.72
CA LEU A 49 -2.69 -26.54 -34.49
C LEU A 49 -2.28 -28.01 -34.39
N ARG A 50 -2.33 -28.64 -33.20
CA ARG A 50 -2.10 -30.09 -33.07
C ARG A 50 -3.09 -30.91 -33.88
N SER A 51 -4.36 -30.54 -33.83
CA SER A 51 -5.40 -31.20 -34.63
C SER A 51 -5.15 -31.05 -36.15
N LEU A 52 -4.54 -29.94 -36.59
CA LEU A 52 -4.12 -29.76 -37.98
C LEU A 52 -2.85 -30.54 -38.31
N LYS A 53 -1.92 -30.70 -37.38
CA LYS A 53 -0.74 -31.55 -37.55
C LYS A 53 -1.11 -33.00 -37.83
N ASP A 54 -2.10 -33.51 -37.09
CA ASP A 54 -2.55 -34.89 -37.18
C ASP A 54 -3.61 -35.10 -38.29
N ILE A 55 -3.64 -34.22 -39.30
CA ILE A 55 -4.62 -34.34 -40.38
C ILE A 55 -4.09 -35.24 -41.49
N ASP A 56 -4.92 -36.17 -41.95
CA ASP A 56 -4.65 -36.92 -43.16
C ASP A 56 -5.00 -36.05 -44.37
N THR A 57 -4.00 -35.72 -45.16
CA THR A 57 -4.09 -34.90 -46.37
C THR A 57 -4.21 -35.74 -47.64
N SER A 58 -4.11 -37.08 -47.56
CA SER A 58 -4.11 -37.96 -48.74
C SER A 58 -5.39 -37.83 -49.57
N ASP A 59 -6.52 -37.60 -48.90
CA ASP A 59 -7.84 -37.42 -49.50
C ASP A 59 -8.08 -35.99 -50.04
N GLY A 60 -7.09 -35.10 -49.94
CA GLY A 60 -7.19 -33.72 -50.37
C GLY A 60 -8.13 -32.86 -49.49
N PRO A 61 -8.79 -31.84 -50.06
CA PRO A 61 -9.61 -30.89 -49.30
C PRO A 61 -10.94 -31.52 -48.91
N THR A 62 -11.06 -31.91 -47.63
CA THR A 62 -12.33 -32.40 -47.07
C THR A 62 -13.05 -31.31 -46.26
N ALA A 63 -14.36 -31.48 -46.05
CA ALA A 63 -15.13 -30.62 -45.14
C ALA A 63 -14.54 -30.63 -43.70
N ARG A 64 -13.96 -31.75 -43.28
CA ARG A 64 -13.27 -31.88 -41.99
C ARG A 64 -12.02 -30.99 -41.94
N THR A 65 -11.19 -31.03 -42.99
CA THR A 65 -10.01 -30.18 -43.14
C THR A 65 -10.39 -28.70 -43.11
N GLN A 66 -11.38 -28.32 -43.92
CA GLN A 66 -11.88 -26.95 -43.97
C GLN A 66 -12.35 -26.45 -42.58
N ASN A 67 -13.08 -27.27 -41.84
CA ASN A 67 -13.55 -26.91 -40.49
C ASN A 67 -12.41 -26.77 -39.47
N LYS A 68 -11.36 -27.59 -39.58
CA LYS A 68 -10.16 -27.46 -38.73
C LYS A 68 -9.40 -26.17 -39.05
N ILE A 69 -9.21 -25.84 -40.32
CA ILE A 69 -8.57 -24.58 -40.75
C ILE A 69 -9.38 -23.37 -40.27
N LYS A 70 -10.70 -23.39 -40.45
CA LYS A 70 -11.59 -22.34 -39.95
C LYS A 70 -11.46 -22.15 -38.43
N SER A 71 -11.41 -23.25 -37.68
CA SER A 71 -11.22 -23.21 -36.23
C SER A 71 -9.88 -22.59 -35.84
N PHE A 72 -8.81 -22.97 -36.54
CA PHE A 72 -7.47 -22.39 -36.35
C PHE A 72 -7.46 -20.89 -36.60
N VAL A 73 -8.00 -20.43 -37.74
CA VAL A 73 -8.06 -19.01 -38.11
C VAL A 73 -8.83 -18.20 -37.09
N ASN A 74 -9.99 -18.70 -36.63
CA ASN A 74 -10.77 -18.04 -35.59
C ASN A 74 -9.99 -17.93 -34.28
N THR A 75 -9.39 -19.03 -33.80
CA THR A 75 -8.65 -19.02 -32.53
C THR A 75 -7.36 -18.18 -32.60
N TYR A 76 -6.73 -18.09 -33.77
CA TYR A 76 -5.63 -17.13 -33.99
C TYR A 76 -6.12 -15.69 -33.85
N ASN A 77 -7.27 -15.36 -34.44
CA ASN A 77 -7.86 -14.02 -34.33
C ASN A 77 -8.28 -13.67 -32.90
N ASP A 78 -8.78 -14.65 -32.14
CA ASP A 78 -9.08 -14.50 -30.71
C ASP A 78 -7.80 -14.19 -29.92
N LEU A 79 -6.70 -14.90 -30.23
CA LEU A 79 -5.39 -14.64 -29.64
C LEU A 79 -4.88 -13.23 -29.96
N MET A 80 -4.94 -12.80 -31.24
CA MET A 80 -4.51 -11.46 -31.63
C MET A 80 -5.32 -10.36 -30.95
N SER A 81 -6.63 -10.60 -30.75
CA SER A 81 -7.51 -9.64 -30.09
C SER A 81 -7.21 -9.54 -28.59
N SER A 82 -7.14 -10.67 -27.89
CA SER A 82 -6.86 -10.70 -26.45
C SER A 82 -5.46 -10.18 -26.10
N ALA A 83 -4.46 -10.47 -26.92
CA ALA A 83 -3.09 -10.02 -26.67
C ALA A 83 -2.91 -8.50 -26.80
N SER A 84 -3.80 -7.81 -27.54
CA SER A 84 -3.68 -6.37 -27.80
C SER A 84 -3.86 -5.48 -26.56
N GLY A 85 -4.55 -5.96 -25.52
CA GLY A 85 -4.74 -5.25 -24.24
C GLY A 85 -3.53 -5.32 -23.29
N ILE A 86 -2.57 -6.21 -23.57
CA ILE A 86 -1.44 -6.45 -22.66
C ILE A 86 -0.24 -5.59 -23.08
N THR A 87 0.10 -4.61 -22.24
CA THR A 87 1.29 -3.76 -22.42
C THR A 87 2.41 -4.16 -21.46
N GLY A 88 3.67 -3.84 -21.80
CA GLY A 88 4.83 -4.00 -20.92
C GLY A 88 5.43 -5.42 -20.80
N SER A 89 4.80 -6.46 -21.34
CA SER A 89 5.35 -7.83 -21.29
C SER A 89 6.31 -8.11 -22.46
N LYS A 90 7.63 -7.85 -22.25
CA LYS A 90 8.68 -8.10 -23.25
C LYS A 90 8.69 -9.54 -23.79
N LYS A 91 8.40 -10.54 -22.95
CA LYS A 91 8.33 -11.94 -23.37
C LYS A 91 7.12 -12.20 -24.27
N LEU A 92 5.96 -11.64 -23.92
CA LEU A 92 4.75 -11.80 -24.73
C LEU A 92 4.96 -11.16 -26.11
N THR A 93 5.39 -9.89 -26.16
CA THR A 93 5.68 -9.17 -27.41
C THR A 93 6.62 -9.97 -28.29
N LYS A 94 7.76 -10.44 -27.76
CA LYS A 94 8.72 -11.27 -28.49
C LYS A 94 8.09 -12.50 -29.16
N TYR A 95 7.21 -13.21 -28.47
CA TYR A 95 6.61 -14.43 -29.03
C TYR A 95 5.43 -14.14 -29.96
N MET A 96 4.70 -13.04 -29.75
CA MET A 96 3.73 -12.52 -30.71
C MET A 96 4.43 -12.14 -32.02
N ASP A 97 5.56 -11.42 -31.96
CA ASP A 97 6.35 -11.04 -33.14
C ASP A 97 6.92 -12.25 -33.89
N LYS A 98 7.33 -13.29 -33.15
CA LYS A 98 7.79 -14.55 -33.76
C LYS A 98 6.67 -15.31 -34.45
N MET A 99 5.48 -15.34 -33.85
CA MET A 99 4.30 -15.89 -34.50
C MET A 99 3.98 -15.08 -35.76
N ASP A 100 3.99 -13.74 -35.66
CA ASP A 100 3.74 -12.83 -36.77
C ASP A 100 4.71 -13.06 -37.95
N SER A 101 6.00 -13.14 -37.65
CA SER A 101 7.06 -13.40 -38.63
C SER A 101 6.88 -14.74 -39.34
N LEU A 102 6.46 -15.77 -38.60
CA LEU A 102 6.19 -17.10 -39.16
C LEU A 102 5.03 -17.06 -40.17
N PHE A 103 4.01 -16.24 -39.93
CA PHE A 103 2.93 -16.05 -40.91
C PHE A 103 3.40 -15.31 -42.17
N SER A 104 4.32 -14.35 -42.04
CA SER A 104 4.93 -13.68 -43.19
C SER A 104 5.82 -14.64 -44.00
N GLU A 105 6.57 -15.51 -43.34
CA GLU A 105 7.40 -16.52 -44.00
C GLU A 105 6.58 -17.51 -44.84
N TYR A 106 5.40 -17.90 -44.34
CA TYR A 106 4.49 -18.84 -45.01
C TYR A 106 3.35 -18.16 -45.79
N GLU A 107 3.46 -16.86 -46.08
CA GLU A 107 2.35 -16.07 -46.65
C GLU A 107 1.83 -16.65 -47.98
N ASP A 108 2.72 -16.97 -48.91
CA ASP A 108 2.33 -17.52 -50.22
C ASP A 108 1.69 -18.91 -50.10
N SER A 109 2.27 -19.78 -49.27
CA SER A 109 1.73 -21.13 -49.01
C SER A 109 0.35 -21.05 -48.37
N LEU A 110 0.15 -20.17 -47.38
CA LEU A 110 -1.13 -19.92 -46.74
C LEU A 110 -2.16 -19.33 -47.71
N LYS A 111 -1.74 -18.38 -48.56
CA LYS A 111 -2.59 -17.78 -49.59
C LYS A 111 -3.05 -18.81 -50.62
N SER A 112 -2.20 -19.79 -50.94
CA SER A 112 -2.56 -20.91 -51.82
C SER A 112 -3.68 -21.80 -51.26
N LEU A 113 -3.89 -21.75 -49.93
CA LEU A 113 -4.97 -22.41 -49.20
C LEU A 113 -6.20 -21.51 -48.98
N GLY A 114 -6.19 -20.27 -49.48
CA GLY A 114 -7.24 -19.28 -49.23
C GLY A 114 -7.12 -18.59 -47.86
N ILE A 115 -6.00 -18.73 -47.15
CA ILE A 115 -5.75 -18.05 -45.87
C ILE A 115 -4.96 -16.78 -46.16
N THR A 116 -5.50 -15.62 -45.80
CA THR A 116 -4.89 -14.31 -46.06
C THR A 116 -4.84 -13.47 -44.80
N ARG A 117 -3.83 -12.60 -44.70
CA ARG A 117 -3.68 -11.64 -43.60
C ARG A 117 -4.46 -10.35 -43.91
N THR A 118 -5.14 -9.82 -42.90
CA THR A 118 -5.80 -8.51 -42.94
C THR A 118 -4.83 -7.40 -42.54
N SER A 119 -5.22 -6.13 -42.75
CA SER A 119 -4.44 -4.97 -42.30
C SER A 119 -4.27 -4.87 -40.77
N THR A 120 -5.01 -5.65 -40.00
CA THR A 120 -4.95 -5.71 -38.53
C THR A 120 -4.19 -6.93 -38.02
N ASN A 121 -3.38 -7.57 -38.87
CA ASN A 121 -2.66 -8.82 -38.61
C ASN A 121 -3.57 -9.99 -38.18
N LYS A 122 -4.88 -9.90 -38.45
CA LYS A 122 -5.81 -11.02 -38.32
C LYS A 122 -5.79 -11.86 -39.60
N LEU A 123 -6.33 -13.07 -39.54
CA LEU A 123 -6.44 -13.97 -40.66
C LEU A 123 -7.88 -14.02 -41.18
N LYS A 124 -8.02 -14.20 -42.48
CA LYS A 124 -9.27 -14.52 -43.17
C LYS A 124 -9.07 -15.83 -43.91
N PHE A 125 -10.08 -16.70 -43.86
CA PHE A 125 -10.11 -17.94 -44.64
C PHE A 125 -11.22 -17.84 -45.68
N ASP A 126 -10.84 -17.76 -46.96
CA ASP A 126 -11.76 -17.85 -48.09
C ASP A 126 -12.00 -19.32 -48.43
N THR A 127 -13.24 -19.77 -48.24
CA THR A 127 -13.62 -21.15 -48.47
C THR A 127 -14.16 -21.42 -49.87
N THR A 128 -14.37 -20.37 -50.68
CA THR A 128 -15.13 -20.44 -51.94
C THR A 128 -14.53 -21.45 -52.92
N ASN A 129 -13.19 -21.45 -53.03
CA ASN A 129 -12.44 -22.32 -53.94
C ASN A 129 -11.61 -23.37 -53.17
N PHE A 130 -11.97 -23.68 -51.91
CA PHE A 130 -11.20 -24.61 -51.10
C PHE A 130 -11.24 -26.05 -51.66
N SER A 131 -12.30 -26.41 -52.40
CA SER A 131 -12.40 -27.68 -53.13
C SER A 131 -11.30 -27.90 -54.17
N ASP A 132 -10.67 -26.83 -54.65
CA ASP A 132 -9.67 -26.87 -55.72
C ASP A 132 -8.23 -26.91 -55.16
N VAL A 133 -8.08 -26.89 -53.83
CA VAL A 133 -6.81 -27.05 -53.13
C VAL A 133 -6.34 -28.50 -53.28
N THR A 134 -5.04 -28.73 -53.51
CA THR A 134 -4.47 -30.08 -53.61
C THR A 134 -3.91 -30.56 -52.28
N SER A 135 -3.77 -31.88 -52.11
CA SER A 135 -3.07 -32.49 -50.97
C SER A 135 -1.66 -31.90 -50.80
N THR A 136 -0.91 -31.75 -51.89
CA THR A 136 0.44 -31.13 -51.87
C THR A 136 0.44 -29.72 -51.28
N LYS A 137 -0.59 -28.89 -51.56
CA LYS A 137 -0.66 -27.54 -50.98
C LYS A 137 -0.98 -27.59 -49.49
N LEU A 138 -1.81 -28.55 -49.06
CA LEU A 138 -2.09 -28.78 -47.64
C LEU A 138 -0.82 -29.25 -46.91
N ASP A 139 -0.07 -30.17 -47.51
CA ASP A 139 1.18 -30.70 -46.96
C ASP A 139 2.24 -29.63 -46.81
N ALA A 140 2.36 -28.70 -47.77
CA ALA A 140 3.30 -27.57 -47.73
C ALA A 140 3.07 -26.57 -46.58
N VAL A 141 1.99 -26.71 -45.81
CA VAL A 141 1.70 -25.88 -44.63
C VAL A 141 1.46 -26.72 -43.38
N PHE A 142 0.72 -27.81 -43.51
CA PHE A 142 0.24 -28.63 -42.40
C PHE A 142 0.86 -30.03 -42.32
N GLY A 143 1.73 -30.39 -43.28
CA GLY A 143 2.41 -31.68 -43.31
C GLY A 143 3.43 -31.84 -42.18
N GLU A 144 3.84 -33.10 -41.93
CA GLU A 144 4.75 -33.43 -40.82
C GLU A 144 6.15 -32.83 -40.95
N ASP A 145 6.66 -32.73 -42.19
CA ASP A 145 7.99 -32.21 -42.52
C ASP A 145 8.04 -30.67 -42.46
N GLU A 146 6.88 -30.01 -42.37
CA GLU A 146 6.80 -28.55 -42.37
C GLU A 146 6.96 -27.94 -40.97
N HIS A 147 7.75 -26.87 -40.90
CA HIS A 147 8.02 -26.19 -39.65
C HIS A 147 6.89 -25.28 -39.19
N PHE A 148 5.99 -24.86 -40.09
CA PHE A 148 4.90 -23.92 -39.77
C PHE A 148 4.06 -24.35 -38.56
N VAL A 149 3.50 -25.57 -38.57
CA VAL A 149 2.64 -26.04 -37.47
C VAL A 149 3.44 -26.23 -36.19
N SER A 150 4.64 -26.81 -36.31
CA SER A 150 5.51 -27.12 -35.19
C SER A 150 5.98 -25.84 -34.46
N ASP A 151 6.42 -24.83 -35.21
CA ASP A 151 6.82 -23.53 -34.65
C ASP A 151 5.62 -22.72 -34.16
N SER A 152 4.47 -22.78 -34.85
CA SER A 152 3.23 -22.17 -34.35
C SER A 152 2.83 -22.75 -32.99
N ILE A 153 2.91 -24.07 -32.80
CA ILE A 153 2.64 -24.73 -31.51
C ILE A 153 3.62 -24.24 -30.43
N LYS A 154 4.90 -24.15 -30.77
CA LYS A 154 5.96 -23.66 -29.87
C LYS A 154 5.72 -22.21 -29.45
N TYR A 155 5.37 -21.33 -30.39
CA TYR A 155 5.07 -19.94 -30.11
C TYR A 155 3.77 -19.78 -29.32
N ALA A 156 2.70 -20.51 -29.66
CA ALA A 156 1.46 -20.52 -28.89
C ALA A 156 1.69 -20.98 -27.43
N LYS A 157 2.52 -22.00 -27.20
CA LYS A 157 2.91 -22.43 -25.84
C LYS A 157 3.66 -21.33 -25.09
N ALA A 158 4.61 -20.68 -25.75
CA ALA A 158 5.41 -19.62 -25.16
C ALA A 158 4.58 -18.36 -24.83
N ILE A 159 3.65 -18.00 -25.72
CA ILE A 159 2.67 -16.93 -25.50
C ILE A 159 1.80 -17.24 -24.28
N SER A 160 1.23 -18.44 -24.20
CA SER A 160 0.41 -18.86 -23.05
C SER A 160 1.19 -18.77 -21.73
N SER A 161 2.46 -19.20 -21.72
CA SER A 161 3.32 -19.09 -20.53
C SER A 161 3.72 -17.64 -20.19
N ALA A 162 3.88 -16.77 -21.18
CA ALA A 162 4.16 -15.34 -20.97
C ALA A 162 2.92 -14.61 -20.43
N ALA A 163 1.73 -14.92 -20.95
CA ALA A 163 0.47 -14.39 -20.48
C ALA A 163 0.16 -14.85 -19.04
N GLN A 164 0.46 -16.12 -18.70
CA GLN A 164 0.38 -16.62 -17.32
C GLN A 164 1.24 -15.81 -16.33
N GLN A 165 2.43 -15.37 -16.74
CA GLN A 165 3.30 -14.51 -15.93
C GLN A 165 2.73 -13.10 -15.74
N ALA A 166 1.83 -12.66 -16.64
CA ALA A 166 1.22 -11.33 -16.61
C ALA A 166 -0.14 -11.29 -15.89
N LEU A 167 -0.67 -12.43 -15.41
CA LEU A 167 -1.97 -12.48 -14.72
C LEU A 167 -2.03 -11.61 -13.49
N ASN A 168 -0.94 -11.58 -12.73
CA ASN A 168 -0.85 -10.91 -11.44
C ASN A 168 0.22 -9.84 -11.54
N THR A 169 -0.21 -8.60 -11.78
CA THR A 169 0.72 -7.46 -11.83
C THR A 169 0.66 -6.73 -10.49
N PRO A 170 1.80 -6.57 -9.79
CA PRO A 170 1.84 -5.73 -8.62
C PRO A 170 1.58 -4.27 -9.01
N GLU A 171 0.65 -3.64 -8.34
CA GLU A 171 0.29 -2.24 -8.54
C GLU A 171 0.41 -1.49 -7.22
N ASN A 172 0.98 -0.30 -7.26
CA ASN A 172 1.04 0.61 -6.13
C ASN A 172 -0.16 1.55 -6.22
N VAL A 173 -1.10 1.41 -5.30
CA VAL A 173 -2.29 2.25 -5.26
C VAL A 173 -2.23 3.17 -4.05
N LEU A 174 -2.50 4.46 -4.28
CA LEU A 174 -2.69 5.42 -3.21
C LEU A 174 -4.07 5.17 -2.57
N GLY A 175 -4.08 4.71 -1.34
CA GLY A 175 -5.28 4.59 -0.52
C GLY A 175 -5.32 5.70 0.52
N THR A 176 -6.52 6.12 0.91
CA THR A 176 -6.74 7.02 2.04
C THR A 176 -7.36 6.23 3.18
N THR A 177 -6.74 6.28 4.35
CA THR A 177 -7.28 5.74 5.60
C THR A 177 -7.83 6.90 6.41
N THR A 178 -9.08 6.79 6.87
CA THR A 178 -9.70 7.72 7.81
C THR A 178 -9.85 7.04 9.16
N ILE A 179 -9.36 7.70 10.21
CA ILE A 179 -9.52 7.27 11.59
C ILE A 179 -10.53 8.18 12.25
N SER A 180 -11.60 7.58 12.78
CA SER A 180 -12.62 8.29 13.56
C SER A 180 -12.38 8.05 15.04
N VAL A 181 -12.48 9.11 15.84
CA VAL A 181 -12.27 9.11 17.29
C VAL A 181 -13.54 9.64 17.95
N SER A 182 -13.98 9.05 19.07
CA SER A 182 -15.17 9.54 19.77
C SER A 182 -14.93 10.96 20.31
N ALA A 183 -15.98 11.76 20.47
CA ALA A 183 -15.85 13.10 21.03
C ALA A 183 -15.21 13.11 22.44
N GLY A 184 -15.50 12.08 23.25
CA GLY A 184 -14.85 11.87 24.54
C GLY A 184 -13.34 11.65 24.38
N ASN A 185 -12.93 10.75 23.50
CA ASN A 185 -11.51 10.48 23.25
C ASN A 185 -10.79 11.66 22.58
N THR A 186 -11.48 12.48 21.79
CA THR A 186 -10.94 13.73 21.25
C THR A 186 -10.56 14.69 22.37
N ALA A 187 -11.40 14.84 23.41
CA ALA A 187 -11.12 15.69 24.56
C ALA A 187 -9.94 15.15 25.40
N LEU A 188 -9.87 13.83 25.59
CA LEU A 188 -8.73 13.19 26.27
C LEU A 188 -7.42 13.41 25.51
N ALA A 189 -7.43 13.17 24.20
CA ALA A 189 -6.26 13.37 23.33
C ALA A 189 -5.81 14.84 23.33
N GLN A 190 -6.75 15.79 23.42
CA GLN A 190 -6.41 17.20 23.56
C GLN A 190 -5.62 17.47 24.85
N SER A 191 -6.08 16.98 26.00
CA SER A 191 -5.34 17.15 27.26
C SER A 191 -3.96 16.48 27.23
N ASP A 192 -3.87 15.28 26.68
CA ASP A 192 -2.61 14.53 26.60
C ASP A 192 -1.57 15.27 25.76
N GLN A 193 -1.99 15.81 24.62
CA GLN A 193 -1.09 16.58 23.75
C GLN A 193 -0.67 17.90 24.38
N LEU A 194 -1.57 18.60 25.08
CA LEU A 194 -1.24 19.83 25.80
C LEU A 194 -0.22 19.57 26.92
N LEU A 195 -0.34 18.46 27.64
CA LEU A 195 0.65 18.06 28.64
C LEU A 195 2.00 17.70 28.01
N ALA A 196 2.02 16.97 26.90
CA ALA A 196 3.24 16.66 26.17
C ALA A 196 3.96 17.95 25.73
N VAL A 197 3.23 18.92 25.20
CA VAL A 197 3.76 20.24 24.79
C VAL A 197 4.25 21.04 26.00
N ALA A 198 3.48 21.11 27.09
CA ALA A 198 3.87 21.84 28.29
C ALA A 198 5.19 21.28 28.89
N THR A 199 5.31 19.95 28.93
CA THR A 199 6.52 19.27 29.39
C THR A 199 7.69 19.48 28.42
N LYS A 200 7.44 19.47 27.10
CA LYS A 200 8.45 19.76 26.07
C LYS A 200 9.08 21.14 26.24
N ASN A 201 8.26 22.17 26.54
CA ASN A 201 8.78 23.52 26.72
C ASN A 201 9.81 23.59 27.86
N LEU A 202 9.55 22.89 28.97
CA LEU A 202 10.52 22.75 30.06
C LEU A 202 11.74 21.89 29.63
N TYR A 203 11.51 20.82 28.86
CA TYR A 203 12.57 19.92 28.38
C TYR A 203 13.58 20.59 27.45
N LEU A 204 13.11 21.45 26.53
CA LEU A 204 13.92 22.15 25.54
C LEU A 204 14.41 23.53 25.99
N THR A 205 14.09 23.94 27.22
CA THR A 205 14.54 25.23 27.75
C THR A 205 16.07 25.29 27.79
N ASP A 206 16.65 26.39 27.30
CA ASP A 206 18.05 26.70 27.54
C ASP A 206 18.23 27.27 28.96
N TYR A 207 18.49 26.38 29.91
CA TYR A 207 18.62 26.72 31.32
C TYR A 207 19.84 27.61 31.63
N ALA A 208 20.80 27.77 30.70
CA ALA A 208 21.93 28.67 30.88
C ALA A 208 21.52 30.15 30.72
N SER A 209 20.44 30.44 30.01
CA SER A 209 20.03 31.81 29.66
C SER A 209 18.58 32.15 30.01
N VAL A 210 17.76 31.16 30.40
CA VAL A 210 16.36 31.37 30.74
C VAL A 210 16.17 32.28 31.97
N GLN A 211 15.15 33.14 31.93
CA GLN A 211 14.76 33.96 33.06
C GLN A 211 13.80 33.19 33.98
N ALA A 212 13.89 33.40 35.29
CA ALA A 212 13.01 32.78 36.28
C ALA A 212 11.52 32.98 35.95
N GLN A 213 11.13 34.17 35.46
CA GLN A 213 9.75 34.47 35.08
C GLN A 213 9.23 33.59 33.93
N THR A 214 10.09 33.23 32.98
CA THR A 214 9.72 32.30 31.89
C THR A 214 9.47 30.90 32.44
N LEU A 215 10.30 30.45 33.39
CA LEU A 215 10.10 29.16 34.06
C LEU A 215 8.82 29.15 34.90
N VAL A 216 8.46 30.27 35.56
CA VAL A 216 7.16 30.41 36.25
C VAL A 216 6.02 30.15 35.27
N THR A 217 6.05 30.76 34.08
CA THR A 217 5.02 30.54 33.04
C THR A 217 4.96 29.08 32.59
N TYR A 218 6.11 28.45 32.36
CA TYR A 218 6.16 27.06 31.90
C TYR A 218 5.72 26.07 32.97
N LEU A 219 6.13 26.24 34.23
CA LEU A 219 5.73 25.39 35.35
C LEU A 219 4.25 25.55 35.68
N LYS A 220 3.72 26.78 35.62
CA LYS A 220 2.28 27.03 35.74
C LYS A 220 1.48 26.26 34.69
N ASN A 221 1.86 26.39 33.43
CA ASN A 221 1.20 25.67 32.33
C ASN A 221 1.35 24.15 32.50
N TYR A 222 2.53 23.65 32.88
CA TYR A 222 2.75 22.23 33.15
C TYR A 222 1.83 21.70 34.24
N THR A 223 1.75 22.38 35.39
CA THR A 223 0.89 22.00 36.52
C THR A 223 -0.59 21.99 36.11
N GLU A 224 -1.03 23.00 35.36
CA GLU A 224 -2.40 23.06 34.82
C GLU A 224 -2.69 21.89 33.89
N GLN A 225 -1.85 21.64 32.89
CA GLN A 225 -2.08 20.55 31.92
C GLN A 225 -1.95 19.17 32.55
N TYR A 226 -1.08 19.00 33.54
CA TYR A 226 -0.97 17.75 34.29
C TYR A 226 -2.27 17.43 35.04
N ASN A 227 -2.83 18.43 35.74
CA ASN A 227 -4.08 18.27 36.47
C ASN A 227 -5.27 18.04 35.53
N ASN A 228 -5.35 18.79 34.42
CA ASN A 228 -6.39 18.61 33.41
C ASN A 228 -6.36 17.19 32.84
N THR A 229 -5.17 16.68 32.51
CA THR A 229 -4.98 15.30 32.04
C THR A 229 -5.48 14.31 33.10
N LEU A 230 -5.10 14.49 34.36
CA LEU A 230 -5.51 13.59 35.44
C LEU A 230 -7.02 13.58 35.67
N GLN A 231 -7.65 14.75 35.66
CA GLN A 231 -9.08 14.92 35.85
C GLN A 231 -9.88 14.31 34.70
N ASN A 232 -9.48 14.62 33.46
CA ASN A 232 -10.14 14.13 32.25
C ASN A 232 -10.11 12.60 32.18
N HIS A 233 -8.96 12.01 32.44
CA HIS A 233 -8.77 10.56 32.43
C HIS A 233 -9.45 9.85 33.61
N THR A 234 -9.51 10.47 34.80
CA THR A 234 -10.23 9.90 35.96
C THR A 234 -11.75 9.83 35.73
N SER A 235 -12.27 10.71 34.87
CA SER A 235 -13.71 10.76 34.54
C SER A 235 -14.09 9.85 33.36
N ALA A 236 -13.12 9.13 32.78
CA ALA A 236 -13.29 8.33 31.57
C ALA A 236 -13.22 6.82 31.83
N ASP A 237 -13.89 6.04 30.99
CA ASP A 237 -13.79 4.57 30.97
C ASP A 237 -12.51 4.15 30.23
N LEU A 238 -11.38 4.20 30.92
CA LEU A 238 -10.08 3.84 30.36
C LEU A 238 -9.88 2.33 30.22
N ASN A 239 -9.18 1.93 29.16
CA ASN A 239 -8.72 0.55 29.05
C ASN A 239 -7.53 0.26 30.01
N SER A 240 -7.13 -1.00 30.13
CA SER A 240 -6.06 -1.40 31.07
C SER A 240 -4.70 -0.78 30.74
N THR A 241 -4.42 -0.51 29.47
CA THR A 241 -3.16 0.08 29.01
C THR A 241 -3.10 1.57 29.36
N GLU A 242 -4.16 2.31 29.08
CA GLU A 242 -4.31 3.73 29.43
C GLU A 242 -4.22 3.95 30.95
N ASN A 243 -4.93 3.11 31.72
CA ASN A 243 -4.82 3.10 33.18
C ASN A 243 -3.38 2.86 33.65
N GLY A 244 -2.66 1.94 32.98
CA GLY A 244 -1.25 1.68 33.25
C GLY A 244 -0.36 2.92 33.05
N TYR A 245 -0.58 3.67 31.96
CA TYR A 245 0.17 4.90 31.67
C TYR A 245 -0.13 6.01 32.67
N LEU A 246 -1.41 6.25 32.98
CA LEU A 246 -1.84 7.25 33.95
C LEU A 246 -1.26 6.98 35.35
N ASN A 247 -1.31 5.72 35.80
CA ASN A 247 -0.76 5.31 37.08
C ASN A 247 0.77 5.45 37.12
N ALA A 248 1.46 5.15 36.03
CA ALA A 248 2.91 5.34 35.95
C ALA A 248 3.31 6.82 36.04
N MET A 249 2.53 7.73 35.43
CA MET A 249 2.72 9.17 35.62
C MET A 249 2.53 9.60 37.07
N LYS A 250 1.42 9.19 37.70
CA LYS A 250 1.15 9.46 39.13
C LYS A 250 2.30 8.97 40.02
N ASN A 251 2.75 7.74 39.82
CA ASN A 251 3.85 7.15 40.59
C ASN A 251 5.17 7.89 40.38
N ALA A 252 5.49 8.27 39.13
CA ALA A 252 6.69 9.04 38.84
C ALA A 252 6.67 10.40 39.56
N THR A 253 5.54 11.10 39.55
CA THR A 253 5.34 12.37 40.26
C THR A 253 5.46 12.20 41.77
N GLN A 254 4.83 11.17 42.35
CA GLN A 254 4.92 10.90 43.79
C GLN A 254 6.35 10.59 44.24
N ASN A 255 7.11 9.84 43.44
CA ASN A 255 8.51 9.50 43.76
C ASN A 255 9.43 10.72 43.82
N VAL A 256 9.13 11.78 43.07
CA VAL A 256 9.94 13.01 43.03
C VAL A 256 9.32 14.16 43.82
N LYS A 257 8.26 13.93 44.61
CA LYS A 257 7.52 14.99 45.32
C LYS A 257 8.40 15.92 46.16
N ASN A 258 9.41 15.38 46.83
CA ASN A 258 10.33 16.17 47.65
C ASN A 258 11.30 17.02 46.80
N GLN A 259 11.57 16.59 45.57
CA GLN A 259 12.39 17.35 44.61
C GLN A 259 11.56 18.43 43.89
N LEU A 260 10.24 18.24 43.80
CA LEU A 260 9.29 19.22 43.25
C LEU A 260 9.03 20.41 44.19
N LEU A 261 9.09 20.21 45.52
CA LEU A 261 8.85 21.26 46.50
C LEU A 261 9.76 22.50 46.34
N PRO A 262 11.10 22.36 46.19
CA PRO A 262 12.00 23.51 45.97
C PRO A 262 11.77 24.30 44.68
N VAL A 263 10.98 23.78 43.74
CA VAL A 263 10.59 24.48 42.51
C VAL A 263 9.13 24.95 42.55
N GLY A 264 8.54 25.00 43.74
CA GLY A 264 7.19 25.50 43.95
C GLY A 264 6.06 24.52 43.65
N ILE A 265 6.36 23.25 43.33
CA ILE A 265 5.33 22.26 43.01
C ILE A 265 5.07 21.37 44.23
N THR A 266 3.84 21.38 44.72
CA THR A 266 3.38 20.46 45.77
C THR A 266 2.51 19.38 45.15
N VAL A 267 2.78 18.12 45.49
CA VAL A 267 1.96 16.97 45.09
C VAL A 267 0.95 16.66 46.19
N THR A 268 -0.33 16.67 45.86
CA THR A 268 -1.43 16.36 46.78
C THR A 268 -1.63 14.84 46.93
N ASP A 269 -2.47 14.43 47.88
CA ASP A 269 -2.78 13.02 48.14
C ASP A 269 -3.50 12.32 46.97
N ASP A 270 -4.29 13.07 46.19
CA ASP A 270 -4.95 12.56 44.97
C ASP A 270 -4.01 12.54 43.74
N GLY A 271 -2.78 13.01 43.91
CA GLY A 271 -1.75 13.05 42.89
C GLY A 271 -1.83 14.24 41.94
N THR A 272 -2.75 15.20 42.18
CA THR A 272 -2.74 16.51 41.51
C THR A 272 -1.60 17.40 42.02
N LEU A 273 -1.38 18.51 41.35
CA LEU A 273 -0.28 19.44 41.59
C LEU A 273 -0.82 20.83 41.95
N SER A 274 -0.21 21.49 42.94
CA SER A 274 -0.34 22.94 43.14
C SER A 274 0.99 23.62 42.87
N PHE A 275 0.94 24.87 42.39
CA PHE A 275 2.13 25.63 42.02
C PHE A 275 2.18 26.97 42.76
N ASP A 276 3.26 27.20 43.49
CA ASP A 276 3.63 28.49 44.10
C ASP A 276 4.57 29.24 43.16
N GLU A 277 4.01 30.25 42.48
CA GLU A 277 4.76 31.09 41.53
C GLU A 277 5.92 31.84 42.20
N THR A 278 5.85 32.10 43.51
CA THR A 278 6.87 32.88 44.24
C THR A 278 8.10 32.05 44.61
N ALA A 279 8.02 30.73 44.51
CA ALA A 279 9.11 29.82 44.85
C ALA A 279 10.20 29.74 43.77
N VAL A 280 9.94 30.20 42.53
CA VAL A 280 10.91 30.16 41.43
C VAL A 280 11.72 31.46 41.40
N SER A 281 13.05 31.33 41.43
CA SER A 281 13.99 32.45 41.42
C SER A 281 15.22 32.12 40.56
N SER A 282 16.16 33.06 40.42
CA SER A 282 17.45 32.79 39.76
C SER A 282 18.24 31.66 40.43
N ASP A 283 18.05 31.47 41.73
CA ASP A 283 18.92 30.64 42.56
C ASP A 283 18.56 29.16 42.47
N ASN A 284 17.36 28.82 41.98
CA ASN A 284 16.86 27.45 41.88
C ASN A 284 16.55 26.98 40.45
N ILE A 285 17.04 27.69 39.42
CA ILE A 285 16.92 27.26 38.01
C ILE A 285 17.49 25.85 37.79
N GLU A 286 18.60 25.52 38.44
CA GLU A 286 19.22 24.19 38.32
C GLU A 286 18.32 23.07 38.89
N ASN A 287 17.49 23.37 39.91
CA ASN A 287 16.51 22.41 40.42
C ASN A 287 15.43 22.10 39.37
N VAL A 288 14.96 23.12 38.65
CA VAL A 288 13.99 22.94 37.54
C VAL A 288 14.62 22.12 36.42
N LYS A 289 15.86 22.43 36.05
CA LYS A 289 16.62 21.68 35.03
C LYS A 289 16.80 20.21 35.41
N ASN A 290 17.11 19.91 36.67
CA ASN A 290 17.29 18.54 37.14
C ASN A 290 16.00 17.71 37.05
N LEU A 291 14.83 18.35 37.16
CA LEU A 291 13.53 17.71 37.06
C LEU A 291 13.01 17.60 35.63
N PHE A 292 13.22 18.61 34.81
CA PHE A 292 12.55 18.71 33.51
C PHE A 292 13.48 18.83 32.31
N GLY A 293 14.74 19.23 32.49
CA GLY A 293 15.69 19.43 31.41
C GLY A 293 15.98 18.15 30.62
N SER A 294 16.72 18.27 29.53
CA SER A 294 16.91 17.18 28.55
C SER A 294 17.50 15.89 29.13
N SER A 295 18.28 15.99 30.20
CA SER A 295 18.91 14.88 30.92
C SER A 295 18.11 14.39 32.13
N SER A 296 16.95 15.00 32.41
CA SER A 296 16.09 14.63 33.53
C SER A 296 15.34 13.32 33.27
N SER A 297 15.20 12.51 34.32
CA SER A 297 14.35 11.31 34.27
C SER A 297 12.87 11.68 34.35
N TYR A 298 12.50 12.62 35.23
CA TYR A 298 11.09 12.94 35.51
C TYR A 298 10.38 13.57 34.30
N GLY A 299 10.88 14.69 33.76
CA GLY A 299 10.27 15.34 32.60
C GLY A 299 10.17 14.41 31.39
N THR A 300 11.20 13.58 31.16
CA THR A 300 11.19 12.56 30.11
C THR A 300 10.10 11.51 30.31
N ILE A 301 9.88 11.05 31.54
CA ILE A 301 8.85 10.06 31.87
C ILE A 301 7.44 10.65 31.66
N ILE A 302 7.17 11.86 32.17
CA ILE A 302 5.86 12.49 32.05
C ILE A 302 5.51 12.76 30.59
N LYS A 303 6.44 13.36 29.84
CA LYS A 303 6.34 13.55 28.39
C LYS A 303 6.02 12.23 27.68
N GLY A 304 6.81 11.19 27.94
CA GLY A 304 6.65 9.90 27.27
C GLY A 304 5.32 9.19 27.56
N TYR A 305 4.75 9.36 28.75
CA TYR A 305 3.42 8.80 29.05
C TYR A 305 2.28 9.66 28.49
N ALA A 306 2.42 10.99 28.47
CA ALA A 306 1.46 11.86 27.78
C ALA A 306 1.39 11.53 26.28
N GLU A 307 2.53 11.32 25.62
CA GLU A 307 2.58 10.85 24.24
C GLU A 307 1.89 9.49 24.05
N LYS A 308 2.14 8.53 24.95
CA LYS A 308 1.53 7.19 24.89
C LYS A 308 0.02 7.22 25.08
N LEU A 309 -0.49 8.04 26.00
CA LEU A 309 -1.93 8.27 26.19
C LEU A 309 -2.55 8.88 24.93
N PHE A 310 -1.94 9.92 24.36
CA PHE A 310 -2.39 10.48 23.09
C PHE A 310 -2.43 9.41 21.98
N SER A 311 -1.33 8.65 21.84
CA SER A 311 -1.22 7.58 20.85
C SER A 311 -2.31 6.52 21.01
N SER A 312 -2.60 6.05 22.23
CA SER A 312 -3.60 4.99 22.42
C SER A 312 -5.00 5.43 22.02
N LEU A 313 -5.30 6.72 22.15
CA LEU A 313 -6.60 7.29 21.79
C LEU A 313 -6.76 7.53 20.29
N VAL A 314 -5.69 7.94 19.61
CA VAL A 314 -5.76 8.34 18.19
C VAL A 314 -5.25 7.27 17.22
N GLN A 315 -4.58 6.21 17.71
CA GLN A 315 -4.08 5.08 16.91
C GLN A 315 -4.96 3.84 17.04
N ALA A 316 -6.22 3.94 16.62
CA ALA A 316 -7.01 2.73 16.37
C ALA A 316 -6.41 1.96 15.18
N ASP A 317 -5.54 0.98 15.47
CA ASP A 317 -5.10 -0.12 14.60
C ASP A 317 -4.20 0.16 13.37
N SER A 318 -3.51 1.31 13.26
CA SER A 318 -2.65 1.59 12.09
C SER A 318 -1.15 1.40 12.37
N SER A 319 -0.60 0.23 12.05
CA SER A 319 0.87 -0.02 12.03
C SER A 319 1.63 0.80 10.97
N ASP A 320 0.91 1.45 10.07
CA ASP A 320 1.45 2.31 9.01
C ASP A 320 1.65 3.77 9.48
N LEU A 321 1.28 4.13 10.72
CA LEU A 321 1.31 5.51 11.21
C LEU A 321 2.40 5.71 12.29
N ASN A 322 3.18 6.76 12.12
CA ASN A 322 4.07 7.33 13.12
C ASN A 322 3.57 8.74 13.47
N ILE A 323 3.56 9.08 14.75
CA ILE A 323 3.10 10.39 15.21
C ILE A 323 4.33 11.21 15.58
N ASP A 324 4.48 12.36 14.92
CA ASP A 324 5.46 13.35 15.31
C ASP A 324 4.82 14.35 16.28
N TYR A 325 5.24 14.29 17.53
CA TYR A 325 4.74 15.17 18.58
C TYR A 325 5.34 16.57 18.52
N TYR A 326 6.33 16.81 17.64
CA TYR A 326 7.26 17.91 17.77
C TYR A 326 7.54 18.73 16.53
N ALA A 327 6.98 18.36 15.38
CA ALA A 327 7.01 19.15 14.14
C ALA A 327 6.23 20.48 14.24
#